data_AF-A0AAU1C4P8-F1
#
_entry.id   AF-A0AAU1C4P8-F1
#
_cell.length_a   1.000
_cell.length_b   1.000
_cell.length_c   1.000
_cell.angle_alpha   90.00
_cell.angle_beta   90.00
_cell.angle_gamma   90.00
#
_symmetry.space_group_name_H-M   'P 1'
#
loop_
_entity.id
_entity.type
_entity.pdbx_description
1 polymer ?
#
loop_
_entity_poly.entity_id
_entity_poly.type
_entity_poly.pdbx_seq_one_letter_code
_entity_poly.pdbx_strand_id
1 'polypeptide(L)'
;MDTAISVVAFALSLCALTGALSGRITARPFYALLTVAFLLLVIRDIHRDAQFPAITDAAFTGFFAWRWWQNGGGNDTKRRLRGLSRRFKPVRRTAPTTS
;
A
#
# COMPACT_ATOMS: atom_id res chain seq x y z
N MET A 1 -2.36 -1.06 22.19
CA MET A 1 -1.81 -0.83 20.83
C MET A 1 -2.92 -0.89 19.77
N ASP A 2 -3.89 -1.79 19.93
CA ASP A 2 -5.01 -1.97 18.98
C ASP A 2 -5.89 -0.74 18.73
N THR A 3 -6.05 0.14 19.74
CA THR A 3 -6.80 1.38 19.61
C THR A 3 -6.10 2.34 18.65
N ALA A 4 -4.78 2.47 18.72
CA ALA A 4 -3.99 3.29 17.81
C ALA A 4 -4.07 2.76 16.36
N ILE A 5 -3.97 1.44 16.16
CA ILE A 5 -4.12 0.80 14.84
C ILE A 5 -5.50 1.11 14.26
N SER A 6 -6.55 0.99 15.07
CA SER A 6 -7.92 1.29 14.66
C SER A 6 -8.07 2.76 14.26
N VAL A 7 -7.56 3.70 15.06
CA VAL A 7 -7.62 5.15 14.76
C VAL A 7 -6.91 5.48 13.45
N VAL A 8 -5.72 4.91 13.22
CA VAL A 8 -4.98 5.13 11.98
C VAL A 8 -5.72 4.55 10.77
N ALA A 9 -6.25 3.33 10.88
CA ALA A 9 -7.02 2.70 9.81
C ALA A 9 -8.28 3.51 9.45
N PHE A 10 -9.00 4.02 10.46
CA PHE A 10 -10.17 4.89 10.24
C PHE A 10 -9.76 6.24 9.63
N ALA A 11 -8.71 6.88 10.12
CA ALA A 11 -8.23 8.14 9.57
C ALA A 11 -7.81 7.99 8.10
N LEU A 12 -7.11 6.92 7.74
CA LEU A 12 -6.76 6.62 6.35
C LEU A 12 -7.99 6.42 5.47
N SER A 13 -8.98 5.67 5.96
CA SER A 13 -10.23 5.43 5.25
C SER A 13 -11.02 6.72 5.03
N LEU A 14 -11.09 7.59 6.04
CA LEU A 14 -11.74 8.91 5.94
C LEU A 14 -10.99 9.85 4.99
N CYS A 15 -9.67 9.87 5.04
CA CYS A 15 -8.86 10.65 4.09
C CYS A 15 -9.07 10.17 2.65
N ALA A 16 -9.14 8.84 2.44
CA ALA A 16 -9.45 8.27 1.13
C ALA A 16 -10.86 8.65 0.67
N LEU A 17 -11.85 8.56 1.55
CA LEU A 17 -13.24 8.90 1.21
C LEU A 17 -13.41 10.40 0.92
N THR A 18 -12.90 11.26 1.80
CA THR A 18 -12.99 12.72 1.65
C THR A 18 -12.29 13.21 0.40
N GLY A 19 -11.10 12.68 0.11
CA GLY A 19 -10.40 13.02 -1.13
C GLY A 19 -11.15 12.55 -2.38
N ALA A 20 -11.79 11.37 -2.33
CA ALA A 20 -12.54 10.83 -3.47
C ALA A 20 -13.81 11.66 -3.73
N LEU A 21 -14.54 12.00 -2.66
CA LEU A 21 -15.71 12.87 -2.73
C LEU A 21 -15.35 14.29 -3.19
N SER A 22 -14.18 14.79 -2.80
CA SER A 22 -13.68 16.09 -3.26
C SER A 22 -13.18 16.08 -4.71
N GLY A 23 -13.17 14.92 -5.38
CA GLY A 23 -12.60 14.75 -6.73
C GLY A 23 -11.09 15.00 -6.81
N ARG A 24 -10.39 15.09 -5.67
CA ARG A 24 -8.97 15.46 -5.59
C ARG A 24 -8.03 14.27 -5.76
N ILE A 25 -8.53 13.04 -5.57
CA ILE A 25 -7.76 11.82 -5.76
C ILE A 25 -8.37 10.96 -6.86
N THR A 26 -7.48 10.44 -7.70
CA THR A 26 -7.81 9.45 -8.71
C THR A 26 -8.07 8.08 -8.07
N ALA A 27 -8.68 7.17 -8.82
CA ALA A 27 -9.02 5.83 -8.33
C ALA A 27 -7.81 5.05 -7.76
N ARG A 28 -6.60 5.30 -8.28
CA ARG A 28 -5.38 4.63 -7.84
C ARG A 28 -5.00 4.93 -6.37
N PRO A 29 -4.71 6.19 -5.95
CA PRO A 29 -4.40 6.48 -4.55
C PRO A 29 -5.55 6.13 -3.61
N PHE A 30 -6.80 6.22 -4.07
CA PHE A 30 -7.96 5.79 -3.28
C PHE A 30 -7.89 4.31 -2.89
N TYR A 31 -7.75 3.40 -3.87
CA TYR A 31 -7.64 1.96 -3.58
C TYR A 31 -6.36 1.60 -2.81
N ALA A 32 -5.26 2.34 -3.02
CA ALA A 32 -4.04 2.16 -2.24
C ALA A 32 -4.26 2.42 -0.75
N LEU A 33 -4.90 3.55 -0.42
CA LEU A 33 -5.19 3.94 0.97
C LEU A 33 -6.13 2.95 1.65
N LEU A 34 -7.17 2.49 0.95
CA LEU A 34 -8.08 1.48 1.47
C LEU A 34 -7.38 0.13 1.71
N THR A 35 -6.49 -0.28 0.79
CA THR A 35 -5.70 -1.51 0.98
C THR A 35 -4.86 -1.44 2.26
N VAL A 36 -4.19 -0.31 2.51
CA VAL A 36 -3.37 -0.12 3.72
C VAL A 36 -4.25 -0.07 4.98
N ALA A 37 -5.38 0.62 4.93
CA ALA A 37 -6.30 0.71 6.05
C ALA A 37 -6.84 -0.66 6.46
N PHE A 38 -7.32 -1.46 5.51
CA PHE A 38 -7.84 -2.80 5.80
C PHE A 38 -6.74 -3.78 6.20
N LEU A 39 -5.53 -3.68 5.66
CA LEU A 39 -4.40 -4.49 6.10
C LEU A 39 -4.07 -4.26 7.58
N LEU A 40 -4.15 -3.01 8.05
CA LEU A 40 -3.98 -2.68 9.46
C LEU A 40 -5.09 -3.30 10.34
N LEU A 41 -6.32 -3.34 9.84
CA LEU A 41 -7.43 -4.00 10.54
C LEU A 41 -7.24 -5.52 10.61
N VAL A 42 -6.78 -6.16 9.52
CA VAL A 42 -6.41 -7.59 9.53
C VAL A 42 -5.38 -7.88 10.61
N ILE A 43 -4.31 -7.08 10.70
CA ILE A 43 -3.27 -7.25 11.72
C ILE A 43 -3.89 -7.12 13.13
N ARG A 44 -4.73 -6.10 13.35
CA ARG A 44 -5.44 -5.91 14.62
C ARG A 44 -6.31 -7.12 14.99
N ASP A 45 -7.04 -7.66 14.03
CA ASP A 45 -8.01 -8.72 14.29
C ASP A 45 -7.34 -10.09 14.49
N ILE A 46 -6.20 -10.33 13.83
CA ILE A 46 -5.30 -11.44 14.14
C ILE A 46 -4.78 -11.32 15.58
N HIS A 47 -4.38 -10.13 16.02
CA HIS A 47 -3.92 -9.90 17.39
C HIS A 47 -5.00 -10.09 18.46
N ARG A 48 -6.28 -10.02 18.09
CA ARG A 48 -7.44 -10.19 18.99
C ARG A 48 -8.08 -11.58 18.91
N ASP A 49 -7.48 -12.50 18.17
CA ASP A 49 -8.02 -13.82 17.86
C ASP A 49 -9.45 -13.78 17.27
N ALA A 50 -9.79 -12.67 16.61
CA ALA A 50 -11.11 -12.44 16.04
C ALA A 50 -11.15 -12.97 14.60
N GLN A 51 -11.43 -14.27 14.45
CA GLN A 51 -11.34 -14.96 13.16
C GLN A 51 -12.27 -14.40 12.07
N PHE A 52 -13.55 -14.17 12.40
CA PHE A 52 -14.53 -13.67 11.42
C PHE A 52 -14.18 -12.30 10.83
N PRO A 53 -13.88 -11.27 11.65
CA PRO A 53 -13.51 -9.97 11.10
C PRO A 53 -12.14 -10.01 10.41
N ALA A 54 -11.17 -10.80 10.90
CA ALA A 54 -9.90 -10.99 10.21
C ALA A 54 -10.06 -11.56 8.78
N ILE A 55 -10.94 -12.55 8.59
CA ILE A 55 -11.23 -13.13 7.26
C ILE A 55 -11.88 -12.09 6.35
N THR A 56 -12.84 -11.35 6.89
CA THR A 56 -13.59 -10.34 6.14
C THR A 56 -12.69 -9.20 5.69
N ASP A 57 -11.86 -8.68 6.61
CA ASP A 57 -10.92 -7.61 6.33
C ASP A 57 -9.79 -8.07 5.38
N ALA A 58 -9.39 -9.34 5.45
CA ALA A 58 -8.44 -9.92 4.51
C ALA A 58 -9.02 -10.00 3.08
N ALA A 59 -10.30 -10.38 2.95
CA ALA A 59 -10.99 -10.38 1.67
C ALA A 59 -11.09 -8.97 1.06
N PHE A 60 -11.47 -7.97 1.88
CA PHE A 60 -11.50 -6.57 1.45
C PHE A 60 -10.10 -6.05 1.06
N THR A 61 -9.08 -6.37 1.86
CA THR A 61 -7.68 -6.01 1.55
C THR A 61 -7.27 -6.58 0.20
N GLY A 62 -7.56 -7.85 -0.07
CA GLY A 62 -7.28 -8.50 -1.36
C GLY A 62 -8.03 -7.85 -2.52
N PHE A 63 -9.31 -7.55 -2.34
CA PHE A 63 -10.12 -6.87 -3.35
C PHE A 63 -9.58 -5.47 -3.70
N PHE A 64 -9.27 -4.65 -2.69
CA PHE A 64 -8.72 -3.31 -2.91
C PHE A 64 -7.31 -3.35 -3.49
N ALA A 65 -6.48 -4.30 -3.07
CA ALA A 65 -5.15 -4.51 -3.65
C ALA A 65 -5.25 -4.86 -5.13
N TRP A 66 -6.19 -5.74 -5.49
CA TRP A 66 -6.45 -6.11 -6.88
C TRP A 66 -6.97 -4.91 -7.70
N ARG A 67 -7.92 -4.13 -7.17
CA ARG A 67 -8.40 -2.90 -7.81
C ARG A 67 -7.29 -1.88 -7.98
N TRP A 68 -6.45 -1.67 -6.97
CA TRP A 68 -5.27 -0.81 -7.06
C TRP A 68 -4.33 -1.28 -8.18
N TRP A 69 -4.08 -2.60 -8.26
CA TRP A 69 -3.23 -3.19 -9.28
C TRP A 69 -3.74 -2.91 -10.70
N GLN A 70 -5.05 -3.07 -10.93
CA GLN A 70 -5.69 -2.82 -12.22
C GLN A 70 -5.71 -1.35 -12.61
N ASN A 71 -5.83 -0.42 -11.65
CA ASN A 71 -5.84 1.02 -11.89
C ASN A 71 -4.42 1.61 -12.04
N GLY A 72 -3.49 0.86 -12.64
CA GLY A 72 -2.12 1.29 -12.88
C GLY A 72 -1.18 1.18 -11.67
N GLY A 73 -1.65 0.70 -10.51
CA GLY A 73 -0.81 0.47 -9.33
C GLY A 73 0.34 -0.51 -9.58
N GLY A 74 0.08 -1.62 -10.28
CA GLY A 74 1.09 -2.64 -10.57
C GLY A 74 1.92 -2.34 -11.81
N ASN A 75 1.25 -2.21 -12.96
CA ASN A 75 1.93 -2.11 -14.26
C ASN A 75 2.72 -0.82 -14.43
N ASP A 76 2.22 0.34 -13.98
CA ASP A 76 3.01 1.58 -14.04
C ASP A 76 4.16 1.56 -13.04
N THR A 77 3.98 0.95 -11.87
CA THR A 77 5.06 0.84 -10.87
C THR A 77 6.18 -0.05 -11.39
N LYS A 78 5.85 -1.21 -11.98
CA LYS A 78 6.84 -2.06 -12.68
C LYS A 78 7.53 -1.30 -13.82
N ARG A 79 6.79 -0.52 -14.62
CA ARG A 79 7.35 0.31 -15.70
C ARG A 79 8.30 1.38 -15.17
N ARG A 80 7.94 2.09 -14.10
CA ARG A 80 8.78 3.11 -13.44
C ARG A 80 10.03 2.50 -12.83
N LEU A 81 9.92 1.37 -12.14
CA LEU A 81 11.07 0.66 -11.56
C LEU A 81 12.04 0.17 -12.64
N ARG A 82 11.53 -0.36 -13.77
CA ARG A 82 12.38 -0.70 -14.94
C ARG A 82 13.05 0.52 -15.57
N GLY A 83 12.39 1.67 -15.58
CA GLY A 83 13.00 2.93 -16.01
C GLY A 83 14.14 3.37 -15.09
N LEU A 84 13.95 3.19 -13.78
CA LEU A 84 14.96 3.53 -12.76
C LEU A 84 16.17 2.60 -12.84
N SER A 85 15.95 1.28 -13.01
CA SER A 85 17.04 0.31 -13.15
C SER A 85 17.89 0.56 -14.41
N ARG A 86 17.27 1.01 -15.51
CA ARG A 86 18.01 1.41 -16.72
C ARG A 86 18.85 2.68 -16.55
N ARG A 87 18.45 3.59 -15.64
CA ARG A 87 19.19 4.83 -15.35
C ARG A 87 20.28 4.65 -14.30
N PHE A 88 20.23 3.56 -13.54
CA PHE A 88 21.24 3.26 -12.54
C PHE A 88 22.55 2.91 -13.25
N LYS A 89 23.49 3.85 -13.31
CA LYS A 89 24.87 3.55 -13.70
C LYS A 89 25.57 2.95 -12.47
N PRO A 90 25.90 1.65 -12.45
CA PRO A 90 26.71 1.11 -11.37
C PRO A 90 28.06 1.83 -11.38
N VAL A 91 28.32 2.64 -10.36
CA VAL A 91 29.66 3.21 -10.15
C VAL A 91 30.52 2.06 -9.64
N ARG A 92 31.29 1.43 -10.54
CA ARG A 92 32.35 0.52 -10.14
C ARG A 92 33.39 1.34 -9.37
N ARG A 93 33.30 1.34 -8.04
CA ARG A 93 34.43 1.68 -7.19
C ARG A 93 35.41 0.52 -7.30
N THR A 94 36.32 0.58 -8.27
CA THR A 94 37.57 -0.18 -8.16
C THR A 94 38.31 0.40 -6.96
N ALA A 95 38.39 -0.37 -5.87
CA ALA A 95 39.22 0.02 -4.74
C ALA A 95 40.66 0.23 -5.24
N PRO A 96 41.34 1.31 -4.85
CA PRO A 96 42.73 1.51 -5.21
C PRO A 96 43.56 0.38 -4.58
N THR A 97 44.11 -0.51 -5.41
CA THR A 97 45.14 -1.44 -4.98
C THR A 97 46.41 -0.62 -4.76
N THR A 98 46.70 -0.34 -3.48
CA THR A 98 47.96 0.28 -3.10
C THR A 98 49.00 -0.84 -3.11
N SER A 99 50.00 -0.73 -3.98
CA SER A 99 51.19 -1.60 -4.00
C SER A 99 52.17 -1.17 -2.93
#